data_AF-R4Z1J2-F1
#
_entry.id   AF-R4Z1J2-F1
#
_cell.length_a   1.000
_cell.length_b   1.000
_cell.length_c   1.000
_cell.angle_alpha   90.00
_cell.angle_beta   90.00
_cell.angle_gamma   90.00
#
_symmetry.space_group_name_H-M   'P 1'
#
loop_
_entity.id
_entity.type
_entity.pdbx_description
1 polymer ?
#
loop_
_entity_poly.entity_id
_entity_poly.type
_entity_poly.pdbx_seq_one_letter_code
_entity_poly.pdbx_strand_id
1 'polypeptide(L)'
;MLLSLLKMAAPYLAGGGPTGMVARKAVDWVQERLEEPDEQRVTSARLVPGDRLEVVARPAPTKQERQLEARLAAARARLAHARSVKPKQVKVAARLERTQRRLDKVAAGSSKAAKLRAREADLLVRFDRMDRRRGDRRLAEAEVIELSERLEAVRAAALAAAGGSGTTRRVFYRADD
;
A
#
# COMPACT_ATOMS: atom_id res chain seq x y z
N MET A 1 -2.48 2.57 22.36
CA MET A 1 -1.77 1.38 21.84
C MET A 1 -0.71 1.70 20.78
N LEU A 2 -0.92 2.66 19.87
CA LEU A 2 0.10 3.05 18.88
C LEU A 2 1.34 3.73 19.49
N LEU A 3 1.13 4.61 20.49
CA LEU A 3 2.21 5.29 21.22
C LEU A 3 3.11 4.34 22.04
N SER A 4 2.59 3.19 22.49
CA SER A 4 3.40 2.18 23.19
C SER A 4 4.28 1.35 22.24
N LEU A 5 3.84 1.15 21.00
CA LEU A 5 4.64 0.50 19.95
C LEU A 5 5.81 1.39 19.49
N LEU A 6 5.58 2.70 19.39
CA LEU A 6 6.62 3.66 19.03
C LEU A 6 7.73 3.74 20.09
N LYS A 7 7.35 3.70 21.38
CA LYS A 7 8.30 3.68 22.51
C LYS A 7 9.10 2.37 22.60
N MET A 8 8.55 1.24 22.14
CA MET A 8 9.25 -0.04 22.06
C MET A 8 10.20 -0.15 20.86
N ALA A 9 9.97 0.60 19.78
CA ALA A 9 10.81 0.55 18.57
C ALA A 9 12.04 1.47 18.63
N ALA A 10 12.04 2.48 19.53
CA ALA A 10 13.11 3.46 19.70
C ALA A 10 14.54 2.86 19.87
N PRO A 11 14.77 1.81 20.68
CA PRO A 11 16.12 1.24 20.83
C PRO A 11 16.62 0.44 19.61
N TYR A 12 15.75 0.15 18.62
CA TYR A 12 16.11 -0.66 17.44
C TYR A 12 16.41 0.17 16.18
N LEU A 13 16.25 1.50 16.26
CA LEU A 13 16.57 2.44 15.17
C LEU A 13 18.07 2.70 14.99
N ALA A 14 18.90 2.32 15.96
CA ALA A 14 20.35 2.55 15.94
C ALA A 14 21.18 1.39 15.35
N GLY A 15 20.56 0.25 15.01
CA GLY A 15 21.27 -0.94 14.53
C GLY A 15 21.28 -1.06 13.00
N GLY A 16 22.46 -0.87 12.38
CA GLY A 16 22.70 -1.04 10.93
C GLY A 16 22.67 -2.49 10.46
N GLY A 17 21.54 -3.19 10.62
CA GLY A 17 21.33 -4.58 10.20
C GLY A 17 19.92 -4.83 9.64
N PRO A 18 19.61 -6.06 9.19
CA PRO A 18 18.32 -6.39 8.57
C PRO A 18 17.12 -6.13 9.51
N THR A 19 17.32 -6.20 10.82
CA THR A 19 16.34 -5.82 11.86
C THR A 19 16.06 -4.31 11.89
N GLY A 20 17.08 -3.46 11.68
CA GLY A 20 16.90 -2.00 11.55
C GLY A 20 16.14 -1.61 10.28
N MET A 21 16.26 -2.39 9.21
CA MET A 21 15.48 -2.19 7.98
C MET A 21 13.98 -2.50 8.18
N VAL A 22 13.66 -3.51 8.99
CA VAL A 22 12.27 -3.83 9.38
C VAL A 22 11.71 -2.76 10.32
N ALA A 23 12.52 -2.28 11.27
CA ALA A 23 12.13 -1.19 12.17
C ALA A 23 11.85 0.12 11.39
N ARG A 24 12.70 0.47 10.42
CA ARG A 24 12.48 1.64 9.56
C ARG A 24 11.25 1.51 8.68
N LYS A 25 11.00 0.33 8.09
CA LYS A 25 9.74 0.06 7.36
C LYS A 25 8.51 0.09 8.26
N ALA A 26 8.62 -0.31 9.52
CA ALA A 26 7.53 -0.21 10.48
C ALA A 26 7.27 1.27 10.85
N VAL A 27 8.31 2.08 11.00
CA VAL A 27 8.18 3.53 11.24
C VAL A 27 7.62 4.23 9.99
N ASP A 28 8.10 3.93 8.79
CA ASP A 28 7.55 4.46 7.54
C ASP A 28 6.08 4.06 7.38
N TRP A 29 5.71 2.81 7.69
CA TRP A 29 4.31 2.35 7.66
C TRP A 29 3.43 3.05 8.71
N VAL A 30 3.97 3.37 9.89
CA VAL A 30 3.25 4.15 10.91
C VAL A 30 3.15 5.62 10.51
N GLN A 31 4.18 6.19 9.88
CA GLN A 31 4.22 7.58 9.45
C GLN A 31 3.34 7.83 8.23
N GLU A 32 3.32 6.90 7.26
CA GLU A 32 2.37 6.86 6.14
C GLU A 32 0.90 6.77 6.63
N ARG A 33 0.69 6.21 7.82
CA ARG A 33 -0.63 6.10 8.48
C ARG A 33 -0.97 7.27 9.39
N LEU A 34 -0.01 8.16 9.66
CA LEU A 34 -0.17 9.42 10.40
C LEU A 34 -0.25 10.62 9.47
N GLU A 35 0.27 10.50 8.23
CA GLU A 35 0.20 11.50 7.17
C GLU A 35 -1.03 11.36 6.26
N GLU A 36 -1.95 10.42 6.55
CA GLU A 36 -3.29 10.51 5.99
C GLU A 36 -3.92 11.81 6.51
N PRO A 37 -4.22 12.82 5.65
CA PRO A 37 -5.09 13.89 6.09
C PRO A 37 -6.38 13.21 6.53
N ASP A 38 -6.71 13.37 7.80
CA ASP A 38 -7.97 12.91 8.38
C ASP A 38 -9.11 13.45 7.50
N GLU A 39 -9.59 12.65 6.55
CA GLU A 39 -10.93 12.75 5.98
C GLU A 39 -11.89 12.36 7.11
N GLN A 40 -12.00 13.23 8.11
CA GLN A 40 -12.95 13.08 9.20
C GLN A 40 -14.34 13.27 8.62
N ARG A 41 -15.02 12.15 8.40
CA ARG A 41 -16.48 12.12 8.29
C ARG A 41 -17.05 12.66 9.61
N VAL A 42 -17.32 13.95 9.64
CA VAL A 42 -18.15 14.53 10.69
C VAL A 42 -19.49 13.83 10.57
N THR A 43 -19.85 13.09 11.61
CA THR A 43 -21.21 12.57 11.80
C THR A 43 -21.92 13.59 12.67
N SER A 44 -23.20 13.88 12.41
CA SER A 44 -24.01 14.95 13.01
C SER A 44 -24.01 15.00 14.55
N ALA A 45 -23.52 13.97 15.22
CA ALA A 45 -23.46 13.82 16.66
C ALA A 45 -22.42 14.70 17.40
N ARG A 46 -21.62 15.54 16.72
CA ARG A 46 -20.58 16.39 17.36
C ARG A 46 -20.64 17.88 17.01
N LEU A 47 -21.78 18.38 16.56
CA LEU A 47 -21.92 19.82 16.33
C LEU A 47 -22.34 20.50 17.64
N VAL A 48 -21.54 21.47 18.08
CA VAL A 48 -21.90 22.32 19.23
C VAL A 48 -22.78 23.46 18.69
N PRO A 49 -23.89 23.81 19.38
CA PRO A 49 -24.69 24.97 19.00
C PRO A 49 -23.83 26.23 18.97
N GLY A 50 -23.64 26.81 17.78
CA GLY A 50 -22.78 27.99 17.56
C GLY A 50 -21.71 27.82 16.48
N ASP A 51 -21.41 26.59 16.06
CA ASP A 51 -20.47 26.33 14.98
C ASP A 51 -21.04 26.77 13.62
N ARG A 52 -20.35 27.69 12.93
CA ARG A 52 -20.68 28.10 11.57
C ARG A 52 -19.88 27.25 10.58
N LEU A 53 -20.55 26.33 9.89
CA LEU A 53 -19.93 25.51 8.86
C LEU A 53 -20.12 26.16 7.49
N GLU A 54 -19.02 26.42 6.79
CA GLU A 54 -19.05 26.79 5.38
C GLU A 54 -18.97 25.52 4.54
N VAL A 55 -20.11 25.11 3.98
CA VAL A 55 -20.20 23.95 3.09
C VAL A 55 -19.76 24.39 1.70
N VAL A 56 -18.51 24.11 1.34
CA VAL A 56 -18.05 24.25 -0.04
C VAL A 56 -18.46 23.00 -0.80
N ALA A 57 -19.60 23.05 -1.48
CA ALA A 57 -20.04 21.99 -2.38
C ALA A 57 -19.01 21.86 -3.51
N ARG A 58 -18.45 20.65 -3.70
CA ARG A 58 -17.59 20.36 -4.84
C ARG A 58 -18.40 20.57 -6.13
N PRO A 59 -17.84 21.24 -7.16
CA PRO A 59 -18.50 21.28 -8.46
C PRO A 59 -18.74 19.86 -8.99
N ALA A 60 -19.81 19.69 -9.77
CA ALA A 60 -20.15 18.38 -10.35
C ALA A 60 -18.97 17.85 -11.21
N PRO A 61 -18.69 16.54 -11.16
CA PRO A 61 -17.53 15.98 -11.81
C PRO A 61 -17.59 16.14 -13.33
N THR A 62 -16.52 16.68 -13.88
CA THR A 62 -16.39 16.92 -15.32
C THR A 62 -16.33 15.60 -16.10
N LYS A 63 -16.58 15.64 -17.42
CA LYS A 63 -16.43 14.45 -18.27
C LYS A 63 -15.00 13.89 -18.21
N GLN A 64 -14.00 14.76 -18.15
CA GLN A 64 -12.59 14.39 -18.03
C GLN A 64 -12.29 13.72 -16.69
N GLU A 65 -12.83 14.25 -15.58
CA GLU A 65 -12.70 13.63 -14.25
C GLU A 65 -13.29 12.22 -14.23
N ARG A 66 -14.50 12.04 -14.76
CA ARG A 66 -15.15 10.72 -14.87
C ARG A 66 -14.32 9.72 -15.70
N GLN A 67 -13.70 10.18 -16.78
CA GLN A 67 -12.83 9.32 -17.59
C GLN A 67 -11.55 8.92 -16.84
N LEU A 68 -10.93 9.85 -16.11
CA LEU A 68 -9.75 9.57 -15.31
C LEU A 68 -10.07 8.63 -14.14
N GLU A 69 -11.21 8.81 -13.47
CA GLU A 69 -11.70 7.91 -12.44
C GLU A 69 -11.92 6.48 -12.96
N ALA A 70 -12.55 6.33 -14.13
CA ALA A 70 -12.74 5.02 -14.75
C ALA A 70 -11.39 4.35 -15.10
N ARG A 71 -10.43 5.12 -15.63
CA ARG A 71 -9.08 4.62 -15.93
C ARG A 71 -8.33 4.24 -14.66
N LEU A 72 -8.42 5.05 -13.62
CA LEU A 72 -7.80 4.78 -12.31
C LEU A 72 -8.40 3.52 -11.68
N ALA A 73 -9.72 3.33 -11.75
CA ALA A 73 -10.39 2.12 -11.28
C ALA A 73 -9.89 0.87 -12.01
N ALA A 74 -9.77 0.94 -13.35
CA ALA A 74 -9.22 -0.15 -14.16
C ALA A 74 -7.74 -0.43 -13.83
N ALA A 75 -6.93 0.60 -13.61
CA ALA A 75 -5.53 0.45 -13.20
C ALA A 75 -5.41 -0.18 -11.81
N ARG A 76 -6.23 0.24 -10.84
CA ARG A 76 -6.31 -0.37 -9.50
C ARG A 76 -6.71 -1.85 -9.57
N ALA A 77 -7.67 -2.21 -10.43
CA ALA A 77 -8.06 -3.61 -10.63
C ALA A 77 -6.90 -4.46 -11.20
N ARG A 78 -6.18 -3.92 -12.19
CA ARG A 78 -4.96 -4.55 -12.74
C ARG A 78 -3.88 -4.72 -11.68
N LEU A 79 -3.65 -3.70 -10.86
CA LEU A 79 -2.72 -3.76 -9.73
C LEU A 79 -3.12 -4.80 -8.69
N ALA A 80 -4.40 -4.87 -8.32
CA ALA A 80 -4.92 -5.88 -7.40
C ALA A 80 -4.69 -7.30 -7.92
N HIS A 81 -4.93 -7.51 -9.22
CA HIS A 81 -4.63 -8.78 -9.87
C HIS A 81 -3.12 -9.11 -9.84
N ALA A 82 -2.27 -8.13 -10.14
CA ALA A 82 -0.81 -8.29 -10.11
C ALA A 82 -0.26 -8.53 -8.70
N ARG A 83 -0.93 -8.00 -7.66
CA ARG A 83 -0.61 -8.24 -6.24
C ARG A 83 -1.09 -9.60 -5.73
N SER A 84 -2.06 -10.21 -6.41
CA SER A 84 -2.65 -11.49 -5.98
C SER A 84 -1.60 -12.60 -5.98
N VAL A 85 -1.52 -13.32 -4.86
CA VAL A 85 -0.62 -14.48 -4.74
C VAL A 85 -1.30 -15.69 -5.33
N LYS A 86 -0.67 -16.32 -6.33
CA LYS A 86 -1.25 -17.49 -7.00
C LYS A 86 -1.08 -18.75 -6.15
N PRO A 87 -2.04 -19.69 -6.16
CA PRO A 87 -1.93 -20.94 -5.39
C PRO A 87 -0.66 -21.74 -5.68
N LYS A 88 -0.15 -21.68 -6.92
CA LYS A 88 1.13 -22.32 -7.30
C LYS A 88 2.33 -21.70 -6.58
N GLN A 89 2.35 -20.38 -6.37
CA GLN A 89 3.42 -19.69 -5.62
C GLN A 89 3.42 -20.11 -4.15
N VAL A 90 2.24 -20.17 -3.52
CA VAL A 90 2.09 -20.65 -2.14
C VAL A 90 2.62 -22.07 -2.01
N LYS A 91 2.30 -22.96 -2.96
CA LYS A 91 2.80 -24.35 -2.96
C LYS A 91 4.31 -24.43 -3.09
N VAL A 92 4.93 -23.60 -3.94
CA VAL A 92 6.39 -23.57 -4.11
C VAL A 92 7.06 -23.04 -2.84
N ALA A 93 6.57 -21.95 -2.26
CA ALA A 93 7.06 -21.40 -1.00
C ALA A 93 6.97 -22.43 0.15
N ALA A 94 5.83 -23.11 0.30
CA ALA A 94 5.68 -24.16 1.32
C ALA A 94 6.64 -25.34 1.11
N ARG A 95 6.94 -25.68 -0.16
CA ARG A 95 7.91 -26.74 -0.48
C ARG A 95 9.36 -26.31 -0.22
N LEU A 96 9.67 -25.03 -0.45
CA LEU A 96 10.97 -24.43 -0.14
C LEU A 96 11.20 -24.44 1.38
N GLU A 97 10.24 -23.94 2.15
CA GLU A 97 10.29 -23.93 3.62
C GLU A 97 10.48 -25.33 4.19
N ARG A 98 9.72 -26.33 3.72
CA ARG A 98 9.91 -27.74 4.14
C ARG A 98 11.28 -28.29 3.78
N THR A 99 11.89 -27.82 2.69
CA THR A 99 13.21 -28.27 2.24
C THR A 99 14.29 -27.66 3.14
N GLN A 100 14.17 -26.37 3.48
CA GLN A 100 15.03 -25.66 4.43
C GLN A 100 14.99 -26.29 5.83
N ARG A 101 13.79 -26.52 6.38
CA ARG A 101 13.62 -27.23 7.66
C ARG A 101 14.23 -28.64 7.68
N ARG A 102 14.34 -29.29 6.51
CA ARG A 102 15.00 -30.60 6.38
C ARG A 102 16.51 -30.45 6.28
N LEU A 103 17.02 -29.38 5.67
CA LEU A 103 18.44 -29.07 5.64
C LEU A 103 18.98 -28.79 7.04
N ASP A 104 18.24 -28.03 7.84
CA ASP A 104 18.63 -27.70 9.22
C ASP A 104 18.82 -28.94 10.11
N LYS A 105 18.11 -30.02 9.80
CA LYS A 105 18.13 -31.28 10.57
C LYS A 105 19.17 -32.29 10.08
N VAL A 106 19.82 -32.04 8.95
CA VAL A 106 20.70 -33.02 8.31
C VAL A 106 22.15 -32.54 8.44
N ALA A 107 23.05 -33.46 8.80
CA ALA A 107 24.47 -33.16 8.93
C ALA A 107 25.03 -32.54 7.64
N ALA A 108 25.70 -31.39 7.80
CA ALA A 108 26.39 -30.71 6.73
C ALA A 108 27.47 -31.63 6.14
N GLY A 109 27.48 -31.77 4.80
CA GLY A 109 28.42 -32.65 4.08
C GLY A 109 27.85 -34.04 3.73
N SER A 110 26.71 -34.44 4.28
CA SER A 110 26.07 -35.69 3.86
C SER A 110 25.54 -35.64 2.42
N SER A 111 25.52 -36.79 1.73
CA SER A 111 24.90 -36.92 0.40
C SER A 111 23.44 -36.44 0.39
N LYS A 112 22.71 -36.66 1.50
CA LYS A 112 21.33 -36.17 1.68
C LYS A 112 21.26 -34.64 1.74
N ALA A 113 22.20 -33.97 2.44
CA ALA A 113 22.29 -32.53 2.45
C ALA A 113 22.57 -31.97 1.04
N ALA A 114 23.48 -32.59 0.28
CA ALA A 114 23.77 -32.18 -1.10
C ALA A 114 22.52 -32.25 -2.00
N LYS A 115 21.74 -33.34 -1.91
CA LYS A 115 20.47 -33.48 -2.66
C LYS A 115 19.43 -32.43 -2.26
N LEU A 116 19.32 -32.13 -0.96
CA LEU A 116 18.38 -31.12 -0.47
C LEU A 116 18.78 -29.70 -0.89
N ARG A 117 20.08 -29.37 -0.90
CA ARG A 117 20.58 -28.08 -1.41
C ARG A 117 20.32 -27.91 -2.91
N ALA A 118 20.55 -28.96 -3.71
CA ALA A 118 20.21 -28.92 -5.13
C ALA A 118 18.70 -28.68 -5.36
N ARG A 119 17.86 -29.32 -4.55
CA ARG A 119 16.40 -29.12 -4.59
C ARG A 119 15.99 -27.72 -4.12
N GLU A 120 16.64 -27.17 -3.10
CA GLU A 120 16.42 -25.80 -2.65
C GLU A 120 16.76 -24.81 -3.77
N ALA A 121 17.91 -24.97 -4.44
CA ALA A 121 18.31 -24.13 -5.55
C ALA A 121 17.30 -24.16 -6.71
N ASP A 122 16.81 -25.34 -7.12
CA ASP A 122 15.75 -25.47 -8.13
C ASP A 122 14.45 -24.76 -7.70
N LEU A 123 14.05 -24.90 -6.42
CA LEU A 123 12.85 -24.24 -5.90
C LEU A 123 13.00 -22.71 -5.85
N LEU A 124 14.19 -22.19 -5.50
CA LEU A 124 14.48 -20.76 -5.54
C LEU A 124 14.41 -20.22 -6.97
N VAL A 125 15.02 -20.90 -7.94
CA VAL A 125 14.92 -20.50 -9.37
C VAL A 125 13.46 -20.48 -9.85
N ARG A 126 12.66 -21.48 -9.45
CA ARG A 126 11.23 -21.52 -9.78
C ARG A 126 10.47 -20.38 -9.11
N PHE A 127 10.77 -20.09 -7.85
CA PHE A 127 10.14 -19.01 -7.10
C PHE A 127 10.48 -17.65 -7.72
N ASP A 128 11.75 -17.39 -8.01
CA ASP A 128 12.22 -16.16 -8.66
C ASP A 128 11.60 -15.96 -10.03
N ARG A 129 11.47 -17.03 -10.83
CA ARG A 129 10.77 -16.96 -12.13
C ARG A 129 9.31 -16.54 -11.96
N MET A 130 8.64 -17.00 -10.91
CA MET A 130 7.27 -16.57 -10.60
C MET A 130 7.23 -15.13 -10.09
N ASP A 131 8.28 -14.67 -9.43
CA ASP A 131 8.38 -13.32 -8.87
C ASP A 131 8.78 -12.26 -9.90
N ARG A 132 9.55 -12.61 -10.95
CA ARG A 132 9.89 -11.70 -12.06
C ARG A 132 8.67 -11.23 -12.87
N ARG A 133 7.55 -11.94 -12.80
CA ARG A 133 6.24 -11.44 -13.29
C ARG A 133 5.71 -10.22 -12.50
N ARG A 134 6.42 -9.77 -11.45
CA ARG A 134 6.17 -8.50 -10.74
C ARG A 134 6.76 -7.27 -11.42
N GLY A 135 7.49 -7.39 -12.53
CA GLY A 135 7.78 -6.22 -13.38
C GLY A 135 6.49 -5.46 -13.73
N ASP A 136 5.46 -6.22 -14.06
CA ASP A 136 4.09 -5.74 -14.33
C ASP A 136 3.46 -5.04 -13.11
N ARG A 137 3.84 -5.43 -11.88
CA ARG A 137 3.34 -4.80 -10.65
C ARG A 137 3.89 -3.40 -10.48
N ARG A 138 5.20 -3.19 -10.67
CA ARG A 138 5.80 -1.85 -10.52
C ARG A 138 5.26 -0.88 -11.56
N LEU A 139 5.07 -1.36 -12.79
CA LEU A 139 4.45 -0.58 -13.85
C LEU A 139 2.99 -0.24 -13.52
N ALA A 140 2.21 -1.21 -13.01
CA ALA A 140 0.84 -0.95 -12.58
C ALA A 140 0.76 -0.01 -11.35
N GLU A 141 1.73 -0.07 -10.43
CA GLU A 141 1.83 0.87 -9.30
C GLU A 141 2.12 2.29 -9.81
N ALA A 142 3.07 2.44 -10.72
CA ALA A 142 3.38 3.73 -11.34
C ALA A 142 2.18 4.32 -12.11
N GLU A 143 1.45 3.49 -12.87
CA GLU A 143 0.25 3.91 -13.60
C GLU A 143 -0.86 4.40 -12.64
N VAL A 144 -1.06 3.72 -11.50
CA VAL A 144 -2.03 4.15 -10.49
C VAL A 144 -1.63 5.50 -9.88
N ILE A 145 -0.34 5.69 -9.60
CA ILE A 145 0.20 6.96 -9.07
C ILE A 145 -0.04 8.07 -10.09
N GLU A 146 0.40 7.91 -11.34
CA GLU A 146 0.26 8.92 -12.40
C GLU A 146 -1.21 9.30 -12.61
N LEU A 147 -2.10 8.31 -12.72
CA LEU A 147 -3.53 8.58 -12.90
C LEU A 147 -4.17 9.26 -11.69
N SER A 148 -3.70 8.96 -10.48
CA SER A 148 -4.18 9.61 -9.26
C SER A 148 -3.74 11.07 -9.18
N GLU A 149 -2.47 11.36 -9.48
CA GLU A 149 -1.92 12.72 -9.52
C GLU A 149 -2.63 13.55 -10.59
N ARG A 150 -2.86 12.98 -11.78
CA ARG A 150 -3.57 13.64 -12.86
C ARG A 150 -5.03 13.93 -12.51
N LEU A 151 -5.69 13.01 -11.81
CA LEU A 151 -7.06 13.20 -11.34
C LEU A 151 -7.11 14.34 -10.31
N GLU A 152 -6.21 14.35 -9.34
CA GLU A 152 -6.12 15.43 -8.35
C GLU A 152 -5.78 16.79 -8.97
N ALA A 153 -4.91 16.84 -9.98
CA ALA A 153 -4.62 18.07 -10.71
C ALA A 153 -5.86 18.63 -11.42
N VAL A 154 -6.66 17.78 -12.07
CA VAL A 154 -7.93 18.19 -12.72
C VAL A 154 -8.94 18.68 -11.69
N ARG A 155 -9.02 18.01 -10.54
CA ARG A 155 -9.91 18.39 -9.44
C ARG A 155 -9.51 19.73 -8.82
N ALA A 156 -8.22 19.95 -8.61
CA ALA A 156 -7.68 21.22 -8.11
C ALA A 156 -7.94 22.36 -9.10
N ALA A 157 -7.74 22.14 -10.40
CA ALA A 157 -8.03 23.13 -11.43
C ALA A 157 -9.54 23.47 -11.51
N ALA A 158 -10.41 22.46 -11.44
CA ALA A 158 -11.86 22.68 -11.42
C ALA A 158 -12.30 23.50 -10.20
N LEU A 159 -11.67 23.26 -9.05
CA LEU A 159 -11.96 24.00 -7.81
C LEU A 159 -11.44 25.45 -7.85
N ALA A 160 -10.26 25.66 -8.42
CA ALA A 160 -9.71 27.00 -8.63
C ALA A 160 -10.58 27.82 -9.60
N ALA A 161 -11.04 27.19 -10.69
CA ALA A 161 -11.96 27.80 -11.65
C ALA A 161 -13.33 28.14 -11.03
N ALA A 162 -13.77 27.40 -10.02
CA ALA A 162 -14.99 27.67 -9.26
C ALA A 162 -14.86 28.82 -8.23
N GLY A 163 -13.71 29.53 -8.19
CA GLY A 163 -13.53 30.70 -7.33
C GLY A 163 -13.11 30.39 -5.89
N GLY A 164 -12.64 29.17 -5.60
CA GLY A 164 -12.20 28.76 -4.26
C GLY A 164 -10.84 29.33 -3.85
N SER A 165 -10.68 30.65 -3.74
CA SER A 165 -9.53 31.27 -3.07
C SER A 165 -9.80 31.32 -1.56
N GLY A 166 -9.29 30.34 -0.81
CA GLY A 166 -9.42 30.39 0.64
C GLY A 166 -8.74 29.23 1.35
N THR A 167 -7.85 29.58 2.27
CA THR A 167 -7.43 28.75 3.39
C THR A 167 -8.65 28.44 4.24
N THR A 168 -9.43 27.42 3.86
CA THR A 168 -10.63 27.03 4.60
C THR A 168 -10.53 25.55 4.90
N ARG A 169 -10.60 25.20 6.19
CA ARG A 169 -10.58 23.84 6.71
C ARG A 169 -11.86 23.14 6.22
N ARG A 170 -11.73 22.24 5.23
CA ARG A 170 -12.86 21.64 4.51
C ARG A 170 -13.33 20.35 5.18
N VAL A 171 -14.64 20.23 5.40
CA VAL A 171 -15.33 19.00 5.81
C VAL A 171 -16.38 18.72 4.74
N PHE A 172 -16.38 17.50 4.18
CA PHE A 172 -17.30 17.09 3.12
C PHE A 172 -18.37 16.12 3.65
N TYR A 173 -19.65 16.38 3.35
CA TYR A 173 -20.76 15.44 3.55
C TYR A 173 -21.21 14.84 2.21
N ARG A 174 -21.53 13.54 2.22
CA ARG A 174 -22.28 12.84 1.17
C ARG A 174 -23.71 12.68 1.70
N ALA A 175 -24.68 13.32 1.04
CA ALA A 175 -26.09 13.05 1.29
C ALA A 175 -26.43 11.77 0.50
N ASP A 176 -26.82 10.72 1.22
CA ASP A 176 -27.46 9.55 0.62
C ASP A 176 -28.98 9.76 0.78
N ASP A 177 -29.72 9.71 -0.33
CA ASP A 177 -31.15 9.38 -0.38
C ASP A 177 -31.31 7.86 -0.57
#